data_AF-A0A2T6IFD5-F1
#
_entry.id   AF-A0A2T6IFD5-F1
#
_cell.length_a   1.000
_cell.length_b   1.000
_cell.length_c   1.000
_cell.angle_alpha   90.00
_cell.angle_beta   90.00
_cell.angle_gamma   90.00
#
_symmetry.space_group_name_H-M   'P 1'
#
loop_
_entity.id
_entity.type
_entity.pdbx_description
1 polymer ?
#
loop_
_entity_poly.entity_id
_entity_poly.type
_entity_poly.pdbx_seq_one_letter_code
_entity_poly.pdbx_strand_id
1 'polypeptide(L)'
;MHSAGVDSVIYVLGLKKLIKATPADALPSLRQLAHRLLLLAFRLLKSGGRLVVFCHNWEIASALHAAAGASREFFHVQMQEFMLREQQILPRRTHPVMNSSLPLFSGFVVSAIRMQPDK
;
A
#
# COMPACT_ATOMS: atom_id res chain seq x y z
N MET A 1 24.00 -19.48 3.46
CA MET A 1 22.72 -20.21 3.35
C MET A 1 21.72 -19.32 2.64
N HIS A 2 21.52 -19.49 1.33
CA HIS A 2 20.50 -18.74 0.59
C HIS A 2 19.12 -19.31 0.98
N SER A 3 18.33 -18.52 1.71
CA SER A 3 16.93 -18.88 1.97
C SER A 3 16.17 -18.80 0.64
N ALA A 4 15.60 -19.93 0.21
CA ALA A 4 14.72 -19.99 -0.96
C ALA A 4 13.50 -19.07 -0.74
N GLY A 5 13.44 -17.95 -1.44
CA GLY A 5 12.37 -16.96 -1.35
C GLY A 5 12.70 -15.69 -2.14
N VAL A 6 11.69 -14.90 -2.47
CA VAL A 6 11.87 -13.64 -3.21
C VAL A 6 12.28 -12.51 -2.26
N ASP A 7 13.09 -11.58 -2.77
CA ASP A 7 13.56 -10.40 -2.05
C ASP A 7 12.45 -9.40 -1.71
N SER A 8 11.50 -9.24 -2.61
CA SER A 8 10.43 -8.24 -2.47
C SER A 8 9.18 -8.69 -3.18
N VAL A 9 8.04 -8.31 -2.62
CA VAL A 9 6.71 -8.54 -3.17
C VAL A 9 5.98 -7.22 -3.18
N ILE A 10 5.47 -6.84 -4.36
CA ILE A 10 4.73 -5.61 -4.57
C ILE A 10 3.32 -5.97 -5.04
N TYR A 11 2.31 -5.50 -4.32
CA TYR A 11 0.92 -5.63 -4.72
C TYR A 11 0.31 -4.26 -4.99
N VAL A 12 -0.56 -4.19 -6.00
CA VAL A 12 -1.29 -2.98 -6.36
C VAL A 12 -2.78 -3.32 -6.34
N LEU A 13 -3.52 -2.75 -5.38
CA LEU A 13 -4.91 -3.07 -5.10
C LEU A 13 -5.84 -1.93 -5.49
N GLY A 14 -6.86 -2.26 -6.29
CA GLY A 14 -7.97 -1.37 -6.60
C GLY A 14 -7.72 -0.38 -7.73
N LEU A 15 -7.05 -0.79 -8.82
CA LEU A 15 -6.92 0.07 -9.99
C LEU A 15 -8.25 0.15 -10.76
N LYS A 16 -8.89 1.32 -10.75
CA LYS A 16 -9.80 1.76 -11.81
C LYS A 16 -9.13 2.89 -12.59
N LYS A 17 -9.49 3.06 -13.87
CA LYS A 17 -9.00 4.14 -14.76
C LYS A 17 -9.07 5.54 -14.14
N LEU A 18 -10.02 5.74 -13.21
CA LEU A 18 -10.03 6.86 -12.28
C LEU A 18 -10.10 6.29 -10.86
N ILE A 19 -9.35 6.88 -9.93
CA ILE A 19 -9.51 6.67 -8.49
C ILE A 19 -10.86 7.29 -8.09
N LYS A 20 -11.95 6.61 -8.44
CA LYS A 20 -13.29 6.87 -7.94
C LYS A 20 -13.50 6.05 -6.67
N ALA A 21 -14.42 6.49 -5.82
CA ALA A 21 -14.81 5.77 -4.61
C ALA A 21 -15.01 4.28 -4.91
N THR A 22 -14.37 3.42 -4.12
CA THR A 22 -14.62 1.97 -4.18
C THR A 22 -16.10 1.75 -3.86
N PRO A 23 -16.87 1.03 -4.69
CA PRO A 23 -18.26 0.73 -4.36
C PRO A 23 -18.31 -0.07 -3.05
N ALA A 24 -19.25 0.27 -2.16
CA ALA A 24 -19.34 -0.32 -0.83
C ALA A 24 -19.41 -1.85 -0.87
N ASP A 25 -20.14 -2.40 -1.85
CA ASP A 25 -20.32 -3.84 -2.03
C ASP A 25 -19.02 -4.60 -2.36
N ALA A 26 -18.01 -3.90 -2.91
CA ALA A 26 -16.73 -4.51 -3.26
C ALA A 26 -15.71 -4.50 -2.11
N LEU A 27 -15.95 -3.73 -1.05
CA LEU A 27 -15.03 -3.60 0.09
C LEU A 27 -14.75 -4.95 0.78
N PRO A 28 -15.76 -5.81 1.07
CA PRO A 28 -15.50 -7.08 1.72
C PRO A 28 -14.61 -8.00 0.88
N SER A 29 -14.87 -8.09 -0.43
CA SER A 29 -14.09 -8.90 -1.36
C SER A 29 -12.66 -8.38 -1.49
N LEU A 30 -12.47 -7.06 -1.55
CA LEU A 30 -11.15 -6.44 -1.64
C LEU A 30 -10.35 -6.65 -0.35
N ARG A 31 -10.99 -6.57 0.81
CA ARG A 31 -10.38 -6.89 2.11
C ARG A 31 -9.96 -8.35 2.20
N GLN A 32 -10.80 -9.27 1.73
CA GLN A 32 -10.48 -10.69 1.69
C GLN A 32 -9.28 -10.98 0.75
N LEU A 33 -9.25 -10.34 -0.43
CA LEU A 33 -8.13 -10.42 -1.35
C LEU A 33 -6.85 -9.90 -0.72
N ALA A 34 -6.90 -8.73 -0.09
CA ALA A 34 -5.77 -8.12 0.60
C ALA A 34 -5.18 -9.05 1.67
N HIS A 35 -6.04 -9.70 2.47
CA HIS A 35 -5.61 -10.68 3.45
C HIS A 35 -4.94 -11.91 2.81
N ARG A 36 -5.52 -12.47 1.75
CA ARG A 36 -4.91 -13.60 1.02
C ARG A 36 -3.55 -13.24 0.42
N LEU A 37 -3.40 -12.03 -0.09
CA LEU A 37 -2.12 -11.52 -0.62
C LEU A 37 -1.06 -11.38 0.47
N LEU A 38 -1.45 -10.93 1.68
CA LEU A 38 -0.56 -10.89 2.83
C LEU A 38 -0.04 -12.30 3.18
N LEU A 39 -0.93 -13.30 3.22
CA LEU A 39 -0.56 -14.71 3.46
C LEU A 39 0.34 -15.27 2.35
N LEU A 40 0.09 -14.87 1.09
CA LEU A 40 0.93 -15.26 -0.03
C LEU A 40 2.32 -14.63 0.08
N ALA A 41 2.41 -13.34 0.42
CA ALA A 41 3.67 -12.65 0.61
C ALA A 41 4.50 -13.29 1.74
N PHE A 42 3.85 -13.67 2.83
CA PHE A 42 4.49 -14.39 3.92
C PHE A 42 5.18 -15.69 3.46
N ARG A 43 4.54 -16.45 2.57
CA ARG A 43 5.08 -17.71 2.03
C ARG A 43 6.20 -17.51 1.02
N LEU A 44 6.14 -16.43 0.25
CA LEU A 44 7.07 -16.17 -0.84
C LEU A 44 8.31 -15.40 -0.39
N LEU A 45 8.16 -14.47 0.55
CA LEU A 45 9.25 -13.61 1.01
C LEU A 45 10.25 -14.41 1.83
N LYS A 46 11.53 -14.23 1.51
CA LYS A 46 12.61 -14.65 2.40
C LYS A 46 12.65 -13.78 3.66
N SER A 47 13.36 -14.26 4.69
CA SER A 47 13.67 -13.44 5.87
C SER A 47 14.37 -12.14 5.45
N GLY A 48 13.92 -11.00 6.00
CA GLY A 48 14.38 -9.67 5.62
C GLY A 48 13.81 -9.14 4.30
N GLY A 49 13.00 -9.94 3.59
CA GLY A 49 12.33 -9.52 2.36
C GLY A 49 11.28 -8.44 2.62
N ARG A 50 10.98 -7.63 1.59
CA ARG A 50 10.08 -6.47 1.73
C ARG A 50 8.72 -6.72 1.10
N LEU A 51 7.66 -6.45 1.85
CA LEU A 51 6.30 -6.33 1.36
C LEU A 51 5.98 -4.86 1.11
N VAL A 52 5.41 -4.55 -0.06
CA VAL A 52 4.85 -3.25 -0.37
C VAL A 52 3.47 -3.44 -1.01
N VAL A 53 2.46 -2.78 -0.47
CA VAL A 53 1.08 -2.84 -1.00
C VAL A 53 0.58 -1.43 -1.21
N PHE A 54 0.30 -1.08 -2.45
CA PHE A 54 -0.43 0.14 -2.78
C PHE A 54 -1.93 -0.12 -2.78
N CYS A 55 -2.70 0.76 -2.14
CA CYS A 55 -4.16 0.76 -2.22
C CYS A 55 -4.70 2.19 -2.15
N HIS A 56 -5.66 2.52 -3.02
CA HIS A 56 -6.30 3.84 -2.99
C HIS A 56 -7.31 4.00 -1.85
N ASN A 57 -7.77 2.89 -1.27
CA ASN A 57 -8.82 2.89 -0.25
C ASN A 57 -8.21 2.79 1.16
N TRP A 58 -8.54 3.77 2.02
CA TRP A 58 -8.02 3.85 3.38
C TRP A 58 -8.43 2.67 4.27
N GLU A 59 -9.67 2.20 4.18
CA GLU A 59 -10.17 1.08 5.02
C GLU A 59 -9.44 -0.22 4.72
N ILE A 60 -9.10 -0.45 3.46
CA ILE A 60 -8.34 -1.64 3.04
C ILE A 60 -6.87 -1.51 3.45
N ALA A 61 -6.27 -0.33 3.28
CA ALA A 61 -4.89 -0.07 3.68
C ALA A 61 -4.71 -0.19 5.20
N SER A 62 -5.63 0.38 5.98
CA SER A 62 -5.60 0.28 7.44
C SER A 62 -5.81 -1.17 7.92
N ALA A 63 -6.71 -1.92 7.29
CA ALA A 63 -6.91 -3.34 7.60
C ALA A 63 -5.65 -4.18 7.29
N LEU A 64 -4.95 -3.89 6.19
CA LEU A 64 -3.67 -4.52 5.85
C LEU A 64 -2.57 -4.20 6.86
N HIS A 65 -2.44 -2.92 7.23
CA HIS A 65 -1.48 -2.47 8.23
C HIS A 65 -1.71 -3.17 9.57
N ALA A 66 -2.96 -3.19 10.04
CA ALA A 66 -3.34 -3.87 11.27
C ALA A 66 -3.08 -5.39 11.21
N ALA A 67 -3.42 -6.05 10.09
CA ALA A 67 -3.20 -7.48 9.92
C ALA A 67 -1.70 -7.84 9.88
N ALA A 68 -0.90 -7.06 9.17
CA ALA A 68 0.55 -7.24 9.12
C ALA A 68 1.18 -7.01 10.52
N GLY A 69 0.76 -5.97 11.23
CA GLY A 69 1.22 -5.67 12.59
C GLY A 69 0.83 -6.74 13.61
N ALA A 70 -0.38 -7.29 13.51
CA ALA A 70 -0.85 -8.34 14.41
C ALA A 70 -0.19 -9.69 14.17
N SER A 71 0.26 -9.97 12.93
CA SER A 71 0.81 -11.28 12.56
C SER A 71 2.09 -11.68 13.29
N ARG A 72 2.87 -10.71 13.81
CA ARG A 72 4.25 -10.90 14.31
C ARG A 72 5.23 -11.54 13.31
N GLU A 73 4.80 -11.77 12.07
CA GLU A 73 5.64 -12.29 10.99
C GLU A 73 6.34 -11.19 10.23
N PHE A 74 5.93 -9.94 10.46
CA PHE A 74 6.50 -8.75 9.85
C PHE A 74 6.91 -7.75 10.92
N PHE A 75 7.98 -7.03 10.66
CA PHE A 75 8.43 -5.90 11.45
C PHE A 75 8.48 -4.63 10.58
N HIS A 76 8.63 -3.48 11.23
CA HIS A 76 8.64 -2.17 10.57
C HIS A 76 7.42 -1.95 9.66
N VAL A 77 6.23 -2.32 10.16
CA VAL A 77 4.97 -2.17 9.43
C VAL A 77 4.57 -0.69 9.41
N GLN A 78 4.58 -0.09 8.23
CA GLN A 78 4.30 1.32 8.02
C GLN A 78 3.15 1.50 7.02
N MET A 79 2.40 2.57 7.21
CA MET A 79 1.41 3.05 6.25
C MET A 79 1.71 4.51 5.95
N GLN A 80 1.86 4.83 4.67
CA GLN A 80 2.18 6.18 4.19
C GLN A 80 1.12 6.63 3.19
N GLU A 81 0.71 7.89 3.29
CA GLU A 81 -0.13 8.57 2.31
C GLU A 81 0.72 9.57 1.54
N PHE A 82 0.54 9.64 0.23
CA PHE A 82 1.26 10.57 -0.62
C PHE A 82 0.33 11.63 -1.19
N MET A 83 0.66 12.89 -0.90
CA MET A 83 0.00 14.05 -1.47
C MET A 83 0.93 14.73 -2.46
N LEU A 84 0.49 14.83 -3.71
CA LEU A 84 1.22 15.52 -4.76
C LEU A 84 0.43 16.76 -5.15
N ARG A 85 1.08 17.93 -5.06
CA ARG A 85 0.47 19.21 -5.43
C ARG A 85 1.35 19.95 -6.41
N GLU A 86 0.88 20.00 -7.64
CA GLU A 86 1.55 20.74 -8.71
C GLU A 86 1.52 22.25 -8.45
N GLN A 87 2.62 22.92 -8.77
CA GLN A 87 2.78 24.36 -8.64
C GLN A 87 2.92 24.99 -10.03
N GLN A 88 2.22 26.09 -10.26
CA GLN A 88 2.43 26.95 -11.41
C GLN A 88 3.47 28.00 -11.05
N ILE A 89 4.62 27.97 -11.72
CA ILE A 89 5.74 28.89 -11.47
C ILE A 89 5.80 29.91 -12.60
N LEU A 90 5.36 31.14 -12.30
CA LEU A 90 5.42 32.29 -13.19
C LEU A 90 5.85 33.53 -12.39
N PRO A 91 6.57 34.49 -12.99
CA PRO A 91 6.96 35.74 -12.33
C PRO A 91 5.75 36.44 -11.70
N ARG A 92 5.80 36.69 -10.39
CA ARG A 92 4.71 37.31 -9.59
C ARG A 92 3.35 36.59 -9.64
N ARG A 93 3.29 35.37 -10.17
CA ARG A 93 2.08 34.54 -10.30
C ARG A 93 2.36 33.09 -9.89
N THR A 94 3.20 32.89 -8.88
CA THR A 94 3.49 31.55 -8.34
C THR A 94 2.36 31.12 -7.42
N HIS A 95 1.68 30.03 -7.77
CA HIS A 95 0.56 29.48 -7.01
C HIS A 95 0.38 27.99 -7.32
N PRO A 96 -0.31 27.21 -6.46
CA PRO A 96 -0.67 25.85 -6.80
C PRO A 96 -1.59 25.80 -8.02
N VAL A 97 -1.46 24.77 -8.85
CA VAL A 97 -2.36 24.58 -10.00
C VAL A 97 -3.79 24.46 -9.48
N MET A 98 -4.66 25.37 -9.93
CA MET A 98 -6.08 25.41 -9.52
C MET A 98 -6.92 24.52 -10.44
N ASN A 99 -6.75 23.20 -10.34
CA ASN A 99 -7.57 22.23 -11.05
C ASN A 99 -8.21 21.25 -10.05
N SER A 100 -9.53 21.35 -9.88
CA SER A 100 -10.31 20.48 -9.00
C SER A 100 -10.45 19.05 -9.52
N SER A 101 -10.11 18.78 -10.78
CA SER A 101 -10.12 17.43 -11.34
C SER A 101 -8.88 16.61 -10.99
N LEU A 102 -7.83 17.25 -10.46
CA LEU A 102 -6.59 16.56 -10.07
C LEU A 102 -6.78 15.90 -8.69
N PRO A 103 -6.56 14.57 -8.57
CA PRO A 103 -6.59 13.92 -7.28
C PRO A 103 -5.38 14.37 -6.45
N LEU A 104 -5.61 15.13 -5.38
CA LEU A 104 -4.57 15.54 -4.42
C LEU A 104 -3.94 14.33 -3.70
N PHE A 105 -4.73 13.28 -3.53
CA PHE A 105 -4.36 12.06 -2.84
C PHE A 105 -4.21 10.93 -3.86
N SER A 106 -3.04 10.30 -3.87
CA SER A 106 -2.78 9.17 -4.76
C SER A 106 -3.14 7.82 -4.12
N GLY A 107 -3.41 7.79 -2.81
CA GLY A 107 -3.70 6.60 -2.04
C GLY A 107 -2.65 6.32 -0.96
N PHE A 108 -2.62 5.07 -0.50
CA PHE A 108 -1.83 4.61 0.62
C PHE A 108 -0.85 3.52 0.18
N VAL A 109 0.34 3.53 0.77
CA VAL A 109 1.32 2.47 0.66
C VAL A 109 1.49 1.85 2.04
N VAL A 110 1.20 0.56 2.15
CA VAL A 110 1.51 -0.26 3.32
C VAL A 110 2.78 -1.04 3.03
N SER A 111 3.82 -0.84 3.84
CA SER A 111 5.09 -1.54 3.71
C SER A 111 5.45 -2.29 4.98
N ALA A 112 6.13 -3.42 4.84
CA ALA A 112 6.61 -4.20 5.96
C ALA A 112 7.83 -5.04 5.58
N ILE A 113 8.60 -5.48 6.56
CA ILE A 113 9.76 -6.36 6.35
C ILE A 113 9.48 -7.71 7.01
N ARG A 114 9.71 -8.80 6.28
CA ARG A 114 9.53 -10.17 6.76
C ARG A 114 10.52 -10.47 7.88
N MET A 115 10.02 -10.87 9.05
CA MET A 115 10.86 -11.36 10.15
C MET A 115 11.53 -12.68 9.81
N GLN A 116 12.63 -12.97 10.50
CA GLN A 116 13.18 -14.31 10.56
C GLN A 116 12.32 -15.14 11.52
N PRO A 117 11.91 -16.36 11.17
CA PRO A 117 11.26 -17.24 12.15
C PRO A 117 12.23 -17.51 13.31
N ASP A 118 11.72 -17.41 14.53
CA ASP A 118 12.46 -17.83 15.73
C ASP A 118 12.77 -19.34 15.59
N LYS A 119 14.04 -19.70 15.81
CA LYS A 119 14.53 -21.08 15.71
C LYS A 119 14.04 -21.93 16.87
#